data_AF-A0A4V6JH11-F1
#
_entry.id   AF-A0A4V6JH11-F1
#
_cell.length_a   1.000
_cell.length_b   1.000
_cell.length_c   1.000
_cell.angle_alpha   90.00
_cell.angle_beta   90.00
_cell.angle_gamma   90.00
#
_symmetry.space_group_name_H-M   'P 1'
#
loop_
_entity.id
_entity.type
_entity.pdbx_description
1 polymer ?
#
loop_
_entity_poly.entity_id
_entity_poly.type
_entity_poly.pdbx_seq_one_letter_code
_entity_poly.pdbx_strand_id
1 'polypeptide(L)'
;MAARLQQQGEEVAFLGMLDTYPPEGQDWSGPSEEQAQQEVAQEQAEFMAEDDGDPALRAEKTAMFNDIVANYQDAVRLLSTAHSARFDGTATLFVASKTLPAEMDVNAAWAPYLQRLICYPQACEHADILSPASLETLGRCCIRC
;
A
#
# COMPACT_ATOMS: atom_id res chain seq x y z
N MET A 1 -5.92 12.73 1.64
CA MET A 1 -6.49 13.59 0.56
C MET A 1 -7.98 13.83 0.75
N ALA A 2 -8.81 12.78 0.91
CA ALA A 2 -10.26 12.91 1.11
C ALA A 2 -10.67 13.91 2.22
N ALA A 3 -10.02 13.86 3.38
CA ALA A 3 -10.22 14.84 4.46
C ALA A 3 -9.94 16.30 4.02
N ARG A 4 -8.93 16.53 3.19
CA ARG A 4 -8.60 17.87 2.68
C ARG A 4 -9.62 18.37 1.66
N LEU A 5 -10.13 17.49 0.80
CA LEU A 5 -11.21 17.82 -0.13
C LEU A 5 -12.47 18.24 0.63
N GLN A 6 -12.87 17.49 1.67
CA GLN A 6 -13.97 17.90 2.54
C GLN A 6 -13.74 19.26 3.23
N GLN A 7 -12.52 19.53 3.70
CA GLN A 7 -12.16 20.84 4.28
C GLN A 7 -12.26 21.99 3.26
N GLN A 8 -12.11 21.69 1.97
CA GLN A 8 -12.27 22.64 0.87
C GLN A 8 -13.74 22.78 0.43
N GLY A 9 -14.66 22.04 1.04
CA GLY A 9 -16.09 22.03 0.69
C GLY A 9 -16.45 21.10 -0.46
N GLU A 10 -15.52 20.26 -0.90
CA GLU A 10 -15.75 19.27 -1.97
C GLU A 10 -16.40 18.00 -1.44
N GLU A 11 -17.24 17.37 -2.26
CA GLU A 11 -17.86 16.09 -1.96
C GLU A 11 -16.99 14.93 -2.44
N VAL A 12 -16.75 13.97 -1.55
CA VAL A 12 -16.05 12.71 -1.88
C VAL A 12 -17.09 11.61 -2.05
N ALA A 13 -17.51 11.37 -3.29
CA ALA A 13 -18.53 10.37 -3.62
C ALA A 13 -18.08 8.93 -3.30
N PHE A 14 -16.78 8.65 -3.42
CA PHE A 14 -16.22 7.34 -3.12
C PHE A 14 -14.78 7.44 -2.62
N LEU A 15 -14.48 6.72 -1.53
CA LEU A 15 -13.14 6.52 -1.01
C LEU A 15 -12.85 5.02 -0.92
N GLY A 16 -12.11 4.51 -1.91
CA GLY A 16 -11.60 3.14 -1.93
C GLY A 16 -10.18 3.06 -1.37
N MET A 17 -9.94 2.14 -0.46
CA MET A 17 -8.64 1.84 0.14
C MET A 17 -8.29 0.38 -0.14
N LEU A 18 -7.05 0.12 -0.57
CA LEU A 18 -6.56 -1.21 -0.90
C LEU A 18 -5.52 -1.59 0.14
N ASP A 19 -5.88 -2.54 1.01
CA ASP A 19 -5.08 -3.07 2.12
C ASP A 19 -4.22 -2.02 2.85
N THR A 20 -4.85 -0.88 3.17
CA THR A 20 -4.21 0.27 3.80
C THR A 20 -4.62 0.35 5.27
N TYR A 21 -3.68 0.75 6.13
CA TYR A 21 -3.87 0.90 7.57
C TYR A 21 -3.26 2.21 8.05
N PRO A 22 -3.79 2.82 9.14
CA PRO A 22 -3.23 4.06 9.68
C PRO A 22 -1.78 3.83 10.11
N PRO A 23 -0.85 4.75 9.82
CA PRO A 23 0.53 4.64 10.28
C PRO A 23 0.63 4.67 11.81
N GLU A 24 -0.34 5.27 12.50
CA GLU A 24 -0.40 5.28 13.96
C GLU A 24 -0.57 3.87 14.54
N GLY A 25 0.36 3.48 15.42
CA GLY A 25 0.33 2.17 16.08
C GLY A 25 1.03 1.04 15.31
N GLN A 26 1.62 1.33 14.14
CA GLN A 26 2.51 0.42 13.44
C GLN A 26 3.98 0.78 13.69
N ASP A 27 4.82 -0.25 13.76
CA ASP A 27 6.26 -0.09 13.86
C ASP A 27 6.85 0.17 12.47
N TRP A 28 7.06 1.46 12.16
CA TRP A 28 7.74 1.89 10.95
C TRP A 28 9.24 2.10 11.15
N SER A 29 9.83 1.61 12.26
CA SER A 29 11.28 1.72 12.48
C SER A 29 12.11 0.94 11.45
N GLY A 30 11.45 0.05 10.68
CA GLY A 30 12.04 -0.66 9.55
C GLY A 30 13.11 -1.67 9.98
N PRO A 31 13.56 -2.54 9.06
CA PRO A 31 14.78 -3.33 9.28
C PRO A 31 15.99 -2.41 9.51
N SER A 32 17.04 -2.92 10.17
CA SER A 32 18.29 -2.16 10.28
C SER A 32 18.83 -1.82 8.88
N GLU A 33 19.62 -0.75 8.75
CA GLU A 33 20.22 -0.35 7.46
C GLU A 33 20.94 -1.52 6.76
N GLU A 34 21.60 -2.39 7.53
CA GLU A 34 22.31 -3.56 7.00
C GLU A 34 21.36 -4.64 6.47
N GLN A 35 20.22 -4.87 7.15
CA GLN A 35 19.20 -5.81 6.71
C GLN A 35 18.48 -5.30 5.45
N ALA A 36 18.13 -4.01 5.45
CA ALA A 36 17.52 -3.36 4.28
C ALA A 36 18.44 -3.41 3.05
N GLN A 37 19.75 -3.20 3.23
CA GLN A 37 20.72 -3.30 2.14
C GLN A 37 20.85 -4.73 1.59
N GLN A 38 20.78 -5.75 2.45
CA GLN A 38 20.84 -7.15 2.04
C GLN A 38 19.60 -7.58 1.26
N GLU A 39 18.41 -7.20 1.73
CA GLU A 39 17.14 -7.46 1.04
C GLU A 39 17.12 -6.78 -0.34
N VAL A 40 17.48 -5.49 -0.41
CA VAL A 40 17.58 -4.75 -1.67
C VAL A 40 18.58 -5.39 -2.63
N ALA A 41 19.74 -5.85 -2.14
CA ALA A 41 20.74 -6.50 -2.99
C ALA A 41 20.23 -7.84 -3.56
N GLN A 42 19.47 -8.60 -2.76
CA GLN A 42 18.86 -9.84 -3.21
C GLN A 42 17.76 -9.59 -4.25
N GLU A 43 16.85 -8.65 -3.99
CA GLU A 43 15.80 -8.25 -4.95
C GLU A 43 16.40 -7.70 -6.24
N GLN A 44 17.50 -6.94 -6.16
CA GLN A 44 18.21 -6.46 -7.34
C GLN A 44 18.74 -7.63 -8.17
N ALA A 45 19.32 -8.64 -7.53
CA ALA A 45 19.83 -9.81 -8.24
C ALA A 45 18.71 -10.59 -8.94
N GLU A 46 17.54 -10.72 -8.31
CA GLU A 46 16.36 -11.36 -8.88
C GLU A 46 15.76 -10.53 -10.04
N PHE A 47 15.63 -9.21 -9.87
CA PHE A 47 15.13 -8.29 -10.91
C PHE A 47 16.05 -8.24 -12.14
N MET A 48 17.35 -8.42 -11.93
CA MET A 48 18.36 -8.46 -13.00
C MET A 48 18.57 -9.86 -13.59
N ALA A 49 18.00 -10.91 -13.00
CA ALA A 49 18.19 -12.29 -13.47
C ALA A 49 17.56 -12.56 -14.84
N GLU A 50 16.52 -11.80 -15.20
CA GLU A 50 15.95 -11.79 -16.55
C GLU A 50 16.81 -10.90 -17.47
N ASP A 51 17.93 -11.45 -17.94
CA ASP A 51 18.86 -10.79 -18.87
C ASP A 51 18.55 -11.15 -20.33
N ASP A 52 18.14 -10.15 -21.12
CA ASP A 52 17.91 -10.27 -22.57
C ASP A 52 19.19 -10.04 -23.40
N GLY A 53 20.34 -9.76 -22.74
CA GLY A 53 21.65 -9.59 -23.39
C GLY A 53 21.89 -8.21 -24.03
N ASP A 54 20.95 -7.27 -23.90
CA ASP A 54 21.09 -5.89 -24.39
C ASP A 54 21.66 -4.96 -23.30
N PRO A 55 22.87 -4.38 -23.51
CA PRO A 55 23.48 -3.46 -22.55
C PRO A 55 22.66 -2.19 -22.26
N ALA A 56 21.89 -1.69 -23.24
CA ALA A 56 21.06 -0.51 -23.07
C ALA A 56 19.84 -0.82 -22.18
N LEU A 57 19.17 -1.95 -22.45
CA LEU A 57 18.06 -2.43 -21.63
C LEU A 57 18.50 -2.71 -20.19
N ARG A 58 19.71 -3.27 -20.01
CA ARG A 58 20.27 -3.51 -18.67
C ARG A 58 20.54 -2.21 -17.90
N ALA A 59 21.02 -1.18 -18.58
CA ALA A 59 21.22 0.15 -17.98
C ALA A 59 19.88 0.79 -17.58
N GLU A 60 18.85 0.66 -18.42
CA GLU A 60 17.49 1.13 -18.13
C GLU A 60 16.86 0.38 -16.95
N LYS A 61 16.95 -0.96 -16.93
CA LYS A 61 16.51 -1.80 -15.79
C LYS A 61 17.21 -1.37 -14.50
N THR A 62 18.51 -1.07 -14.55
CA THR A 62 19.28 -0.60 -13.39
C THR A 62 18.79 0.76 -12.89
N ALA A 63 18.54 1.70 -13.79
CA ALA A 63 18.00 3.01 -13.42
C ALA A 63 16.60 2.87 -12.79
N MET A 64 15.72 2.09 -13.41
CA MET A 64 14.37 1.81 -12.90
C MET A 64 14.43 1.17 -11.51
N PHE A 65 15.30 0.19 -11.29
CA PHE A 65 15.45 -0.45 -9.98
C PHE A 65 15.93 0.56 -8.91
N ASN A 66 16.90 1.41 -9.23
CA ASN A 66 17.36 2.44 -8.31
C ASN A 66 16.25 3.43 -7.93
N ASP A 67 15.40 3.82 -8.89
CA ASP A 67 14.26 4.68 -8.63
C ASP A 67 13.22 3.99 -7.74
N ILE A 68 12.97 2.69 -7.92
CA ILE A 68 12.08 1.89 -7.06
C ILE A 68 12.60 1.87 -5.62
N VAL A 69 13.88 1.58 -5.42
CA VAL A 69 14.51 1.53 -4.09
C VAL A 69 14.46 2.91 -3.41
N ALA A 70 14.80 3.98 -4.14
CA ALA A 70 14.77 5.34 -3.61
C ALA A 70 13.35 5.74 -3.18
N ASN A 71 12.34 5.43 -4.03
CA ASN A 71 10.94 5.69 -3.70
C ASN A 71 10.48 4.91 -2.47
N TYR A 72 10.92 3.65 -2.29
CA TYR A 72 10.60 2.85 -1.12
C TYR A 72 11.19 3.45 0.17
N GLN A 73 12.47 3.81 0.14
CA GLN A 73 13.14 4.45 1.28
C GLN A 73 12.45 5.76 1.69
N ASP A 74 12.10 6.59 0.70
CA ASP A 74 11.37 7.82 0.95
C ASP A 74 9.95 7.57 1.47
N ALA A 75 9.25 6.55 0.98
CA ALA A 75 7.94 6.17 1.48
C ALA A 75 8.00 5.76 2.97
N VAL A 76 8.95 4.92 3.37
CA VAL A 76 9.16 4.54 4.78
C VAL A 76 9.44 5.77 5.65
N ARG A 77 10.36 6.64 5.20
CA ARG A 77 10.68 7.89 5.90
C ARG A 77 9.45 8.78 6.06
N LEU A 78 8.64 8.95 5.01
CA LEU A 78 7.43 9.77 5.07
C LEU A 78 6.37 9.14 5.97
N LEU A 79 6.14 7.83 5.89
CA LEU A 79 5.16 7.12 6.72
C LEU A 79 5.48 7.22 8.21
N SER A 80 6.76 7.19 8.59
CA SER A 80 7.17 7.36 10.00
C SER A 80 6.78 8.71 10.63
N THR A 81 6.48 9.73 9.81
CA THR A 81 6.07 11.07 10.27
C THR A 81 4.65 11.43 9.82
N ALA A 82 3.97 10.52 9.12
CA ALA A 82 2.65 10.75 8.59
C ALA A 82 1.60 10.69 9.70
N HIS A 83 0.58 11.55 9.58
CA HIS A 83 -0.58 11.55 10.46
C HIS A 83 -1.86 11.41 9.65
N SER A 84 -2.71 10.50 10.09
CA SER A 84 -4.03 10.26 9.54
C SER A 84 -4.97 11.40 9.93
N ALA A 85 -5.45 12.13 8.93
CA ALA A 85 -6.49 13.14 9.13
C ALA A 85 -7.86 12.46 9.17
N ARG A 86 -8.76 12.95 10.04
CA ARG A 86 -10.13 12.48 10.10
C ARG A 86 -10.91 12.84 8.84
N PHE A 87 -11.66 11.88 8.30
CA PHE A 87 -12.57 12.01 7.18
C PHE A 87 -13.99 11.65 7.65
N ASP A 88 -14.91 12.61 7.57
CA ASP A 88 -16.28 12.44 8.00
C ASP A 88 -17.12 11.93 6.82
N GLY A 89 -16.85 10.70 6.42
CA GLY A 89 -17.55 10.01 5.34
C GLY A 89 -17.39 8.49 5.43
N THR A 90 -17.89 7.79 4.41
CA THR A 90 -17.76 6.32 4.31
C THR A 90 -16.56 5.96 3.46
N ALA A 91 -15.66 5.13 3.99
CA ALA A 91 -14.61 4.50 3.21
C ALA A 91 -14.92 3.03 2.96
N THR A 92 -14.46 2.53 1.82
CA THR A 92 -14.48 1.11 1.46
C THR A 92 -13.06 0.58 1.49
N LEU A 93 -12.78 -0.40 2.33
CA LEU A 93 -11.46 -1.03 2.46
C LEU A 93 -11.50 -2.47 1.95
N PHE A 94 -10.61 -2.78 1.03
CA PHE A 94 -10.36 -4.14 0.57
C PHE A 94 -9.19 -4.71 1.36
N VAL A 95 -9.42 -5.80 2.10
CA VAL A 95 -8.46 -6.34 3.08
C VAL A 95 -7.79 -7.59 2.52
N ALA A 96 -6.46 -7.64 2.46
CA ALA A 96 -5.73 -8.84 2.07
C ALA A 96 -5.75 -9.85 3.22
N SER A 97 -6.66 -10.83 3.16
CA SER A 97 -6.95 -11.68 4.31
C SER A 97 -5.84 -12.65 4.68
N LYS A 98 -4.90 -12.94 3.77
CA LYS A 98 -3.81 -13.90 4.03
C LYS A 98 -2.69 -13.33 4.87
N THR A 99 -2.49 -12.01 4.80
CA THR A 99 -1.43 -11.28 5.53
C THR A 99 -1.97 -10.47 6.70
N LEU A 100 -3.29 -10.52 6.94
CA LEU A 100 -3.92 -9.86 8.08
C LEU A 100 -3.48 -10.55 9.39
N PRO A 101 -2.86 -9.85 10.35
CA PRO A 101 -2.56 -10.41 11.66
C PRO A 101 -3.84 -10.85 12.37
N ALA A 102 -3.83 -12.04 12.98
CA ALA A 102 -5.03 -12.65 13.56
C ALA A 102 -5.70 -11.80 14.66
N GLU A 103 -4.91 -11.01 15.39
CA GLU A 103 -5.36 -10.16 16.49
C GLU A 103 -5.79 -8.75 16.02
N MET A 104 -5.65 -8.43 14.72
CA MET A 104 -5.92 -7.09 14.21
C MET A 104 -7.41 -6.84 14.00
N ASP A 105 -7.98 -5.92 14.79
CA ASP A 105 -9.30 -5.36 14.53
C ASP A 105 -9.21 -4.15 13.59
N VAL A 106 -9.51 -4.40 12.32
CA VAL A 106 -9.49 -3.39 11.25
C VAL A 106 -10.46 -2.24 11.52
N ASN A 107 -11.63 -2.50 12.11
CA ASN A 107 -12.60 -1.45 12.40
C ASN A 107 -12.08 -0.56 13.54
N ALA A 108 -11.53 -1.16 14.59
CA ALA A 108 -10.95 -0.42 15.70
C ALA A 108 -9.76 0.45 15.26
N ALA A 109 -8.90 -0.07 14.37
CA ALA A 109 -7.76 0.68 13.83
C ALA A 109 -8.19 1.97 13.12
N TRP A 110 -9.28 1.91 12.34
CA TRP A 110 -9.75 3.04 11.54
C TRP A 110 -10.79 3.93 12.24
N ALA A 111 -11.41 3.48 13.34
CA ALA A 111 -12.47 4.19 14.04
C ALA A 111 -12.15 5.66 14.43
N PRO A 112 -10.91 6.04 14.81
CA PRO A 112 -10.59 7.43 15.10
C PRO A 112 -10.62 8.36 13.89
N TYR A 113 -10.40 7.79 12.69
CA TYR A 113 -10.12 8.54 11.47
C TYR A 113 -11.28 8.54 10.48
N LEU A 114 -12.20 7.58 10.57
CA LEU A 114 -13.30 7.43 9.64
C LEU A 114 -14.64 7.44 10.38
N GLN A 115 -15.64 8.13 9.81
CA GLN A 115 -17.01 8.05 10.32
C GLN A 115 -17.61 6.65 10.10
N ARG A 116 -17.37 6.05 8.93
CA ARG A 116 -17.84 4.71 8.59
C ARG A 116 -16.84 3.98 7.72
N LEU A 117 -16.65 2.70 8.01
CA LEU A 117 -15.82 1.79 7.22
C LEU A 117 -16.66 0.60 6.74
N ILE A 118 -16.47 0.21 5.48
CA ILE A 118 -17.02 -1.02 4.91
C ILE A 118 -15.84 -1.88 4.47
N CYS A 119 -15.69 -3.07 5.03
CA CYS A 119 -14.58 -3.97 4.72
C CYS A 119 -14.99 -5.09 3.77
N TYR A 120 -14.17 -5.35 2.76
CA TYR A 120 -14.30 -6.46 1.81
C TYR A 120 -13.02 -7.33 1.82
N PRO A 121 -13.02 -8.47 2.54
CA PRO A 121 -11.89 -9.38 2.53
C PRO A 121 -11.62 -9.94 1.13
N GLN A 122 -10.34 -9.98 0.74
CA GLN A 122 -9.82 -10.59 -0.48
C GLN A 122 -8.90 -11.75 -0.10
N ALA A 123 -9.07 -12.90 -0.75
CA ALA A 123 -8.28 -14.11 -0.49
C ALA A 123 -6.88 -14.04 -1.13
N CYS A 124 -6.15 -12.95 -0.91
CA CYS A 124 -4.82 -12.67 -1.44
C CYS A 124 -3.89 -12.18 -0.32
N GLU A 125 -2.60 -12.10 -0.65
CA GLU A 125 -1.59 -11.41 0.17
C GLU A 125 -1.56 -9.92 -0.17
N HIS A 126 -0.95 -9.11 0.68
CA HIS A 126 -0.77 -7.67 0.46
C HIS A 126 -0.12 -7.39 -0.91
N ALA A 127 0.96 -8.11 -1.23
CA ALA A 127 1.68 -7.97 -2.50
C ALA A 127 0.81 -8.28 -3.73
N ASP A 128 -0.21 -9.12 -3.57
CA ASP A 128 -1.09 -9.57 -4.65
C ASP A 128 -2.40 -8.76 -4.76
N ILE A 129 -2.63 -7.76 -3.90
CA ILE A 129 -3.90 -7.01 -3.87
C ILE A 129 -4.18 -6.29 -5.21
N LEU A 130 -3.12 -5.92 -5.93
CA LEU A 130 -3.18 -5.30 -7.27
C LEU A 130 -2.94 -6.28 -8.43
N SER A 131 -2.80 -7.58 -8.14
CA SER A 131 -2.61 -8.58 -9.20
C SER A 131 -3.82 -8.62 -10.15
N PRO A 132 -3.63 -9.02 -11.42
CA PRO A 132 -4.73 -9.16 -12.38
C PRO A 132 -5.89 -10.02 -11.84
N ALA A 133 -5.57 -11.12 -11.12
CA ALA A 133 -6.56 -11.99 -10.51
C ALA A 133 -7.37 -11.29 -9.39
N SER A 134 -6.70 -10.53 -8.53
CA SER A 134 -7.37 -9.73 -7.49
C SER A 134 -8.26 -8.65 -8.11
N LEU A 135 -7.80 -7.99 -9.17
CA LEU A 135 -8.55 -6.94 -9.87
C LEU A 135 -9.86 -7.42 -10.49
N GLU A 136 -9.94 -8.68 -10.96
CA GLU A 136 -11.21 -9.25 -11.43
C GLU A 136 -12.27 -9.34 -10.31
N THR A 137 -11.84 -9.50 -9.07
CA THR A 137 -12.73 -9.58 -7.91
C THR A 137 -13.05 -8.17 -7.40
N LEU A 138 -12.02 -7.33 -7.24
CA LEU A 138 -12.15 -5.94 -6.82
C LEU A 138 -13.05 -5.13 -7.77
N GLY A 139 -12.88 -5.29 -9.08
CA GLY A 139 -13.69 -4.60 -10.09
C GLY A 139 -15.18 -4.90 -9.96
N ARG A 140 -15.57 -6.14 -9.61
CA ARG A 140 -16.98 -6.51 -9.40
C ARG A 140 -17.57 -5.89 -8.13
N CYS A 141 -16.75 -5.68 -7.10
CA CYS A 141 -17.15 -5.00 -5.87
C CYS A 141 -17.31 -3.49 -6.11
N CYS A 142 -16.34 -2.83 -6.76
CA CYS A 142 -16.38 -1.39 -7.00
C CYS A 142 -17.54 -0.94 -7.91
N ILE A 143 -17.98 -1.78 -8.87
CA ILE A 143 -19.08 -1.45 -9.80
C ILE A 143 -20.48 -1.62 -9.14
N ARG A 144 -20.56 -2.28 -7.99
CA ARG A 144 -21.83 -2.56 -7.27
C ARG A 144 -22.07 -1.66 -6.05
N CYS A 145 -21.12 -0.78 -5.71
CA CYS A 145 -21.23 0.23 -4.65
C CYS A 145 -21.80 1.54 -5.21
#